data_AF-A0A429WXU1-F1
#
_entry.id   AF-A0A429WXU1-F1
#
_cell.length_a   1.000
_cell.length_b   1.000
_cell.length_c   1.000
_cell.angle_alpha   90.00
_cell.angle_beta   90.00
_cell.angle_gamma   90.00
#
_symmetry.space_group_name_H-M   'P 1'
#
loop_
_entity.id
_entity.type
_entity.pdbx_description
1 polymer ?
#
loop_
_entity_poly.entity_id
_entity_poly.type
_entity_poly.pdbx_seq_one_letter_code
_entity_poly.pdbx_strand_id
1 'polypeptide(L)'
;MNIHEYQGKDVLRRYGVASPRGFLCHSPQEAEEAALRLGGRTWMVKAQVHAARRGDGVRQAWTVPEVRKHAGALLADLGVRRLLVEERTEIRQAFSIHMAIDRDTQRVVLMASDEGGGAHTVFVDPVSGLTAGQADGIARRIGIPGKSIPQARTLMQNLYRAFDECDASRAEIDPLVLTGDGRVIALDARFGFDPNALYRQPEIAALRDLEEEDAVEIEAAKFGLCYVTLGGDIGTLVNGAGLAMATMDAIRLYGGSPANFLDVGGGATAERVTEAFKLMLRNRKLRAILVNVFGGIMRCDLVAQSVVDAARELDLRVPLVVRMKGLNEALGRSILAASGLAVIGADDMADAAAKAVAAARGH
;
A
#
# COMPACT_ATOMS: atom_id res chain seq x y z
N MET A 1 -5.78 0.88 1.14
CA MET A 1 -5.94 -0.33 0.30
C MET A 1 -5.84 0.07 -1.17
N ASN A 2 -5.03 -0.63 -1.97
CA ASN A 2 -4.97 -0.40 -3.42
C ASN A 2 -5.86 -1.40 -4.15
N ILE A 3 -6.23 -1.07 -5.39
CA ILE A 3 -6.93 -1.98 -6.31
C ILE A 3 -6.22 -2.01 -7.66
N HIS A 4 -6.51 -3.05 -8.45
CA HIS A 4 -6.00 -3.19 -9.81
C HIS A 4 -6.59 -2.13 -10.75
N GLU A 5 -5.90 -1.90 -11.87
CA GLU A 5 -6.34 -0.96 -12.90
C GLU A 5 -7.75 -1.31 -13.43
N TYR A 6 -8.03 -2.59 -13.73
CA TYR A 6 -9.33 -2.99 -14.25
C TYR A 6 -10.47 -2.64 -13.27
N GLN A 7 -10.23 -2.81 -11.97
CA GLN A 7 -11.16 -2.44 -10.90
C GLN A 7 -11.30 -0.92 -10.79
N GLY A 8 -10.19 -0.18 -10.92
CA GLY A 8 -10.21 1.28 -10.97
C GLY A 8 -11.05 1.80 -12.13
N LYS A 9 -10.93 1.16 -13.30
CA LYS A 9 -11.78 1.46 -14.47
C LYS A 9 -13.24 1.11 -14.22
N ASP A 10 -13.55 0.01 -13.54
CA ASP A 10 -14.92 -0.32 -13.13
C ASP A 10 -15.51 0.74 -12.18
N VAL A 11 -14.72 1.21 -11.20
CA VAL A 11 -15.11 2.33 -10.33
C VAL A 11 -15.42 3.56 -11.20
N LEU A 12 -14.51 3.99 -12.06
CA LEU A 12 -14.69 5.14 -12.96
C LEU A 12 -15.95 5.02 -13.84
N ARG A 13 -16.20 3.84 -14.43
CA ARG A 13 -17.39 3.59 -15.26
C ARG A 13 -18.68 3.77 -14.49
N ARG A 14 -18.75 3.38 -13.20
CA ARG A 14 -19.93 3.60 -12.34
C ARG A 14 -20.25 5.08 -12.14
N TYR A 15 -19.23 5.94 -12.17
CA TYR A 15 -19.39 7.39 -12.11
C TYR A 15 -19.51 8.06 -13.49
N GLY A 16 -19.62 7.29 -14.57
CA GLY A 16 -19.77 7.82 -15.93
C GLY A 16 -18.48 8.39 -16.52
N VAL A 17 -17.30 7.99 -16.02
CA VAL A 17 -16.02 8.30 -16.64
C VAL A 17 -15.72 7.27 -17.72
N ALA A 18 -15.49 7.75 -18.95
CA ALA A 18 -15.19 6.89 -20.09
C ALA A 18 -13.80 6.26 -19.97
N SER A 19 -13.72 4.96 -20.21
CA SER A 19 -12.49 4.16 -20.25
C SER A 19 -12.59 3.16 -21.42
N PRO A 20 -11.48 2.64 -21.96
CA PRO A 20 -11.50 1.59 -22.98
C PRO A 20 -12.29 0.35 -22.53
N ARG A 21 -12.91 -0.35 -23.48
CA ARG A 21 -13.46 -1.68 -23.23
C ARG A 21 -12.32 -2.68 -23.05
N GLY A 22 -12.47 -3.56 -22.07
CA GLY A 22 -11.48 -4.58 -21.78
C GLY A 22 -12.05 -5.73 -20.97
N PHE A 23 -11.29 -6.83 -20.93
CA PHE A 23 -11.65 -8.03 -20.19
C PHE A 23 -10.46 -8.50 -19.34
N LEU A 24 -10.76 -8.86 -18.10
CA LEU A 24 -9.83 -9.55 -17.21
C LEU A 24 -9.59 -10.97 -17.72
N CYS A 25 -8.34 -11.41 -17.73
CA CYS A 25 -7.90 -12.72 -18.19
C CYS A 25 -6.88 -13.32 -17.20
N HIS A 26 -6.94 -14.63 -17.00
CA HIS A 26 -6.02 -15.40 -16.14
C HIS A 26 -5.12 -16.35 -16.93
N SER A 27 -5.36 -16.51 -18.23
CA SER A 27 -4.61 -17.41 -19.10
C SER A 27 -4.40 -16.82 -20.49
N PRO A 28 -3.40 -17.30 -21.24
CA PRO A 28 -3.21 -16.92 -22.64
C PRO A 28 -4.44 -17.21 -23.53
N GLN A 29 -5.19 -18.26 -23.19
CA GLN A 29 -6.42 -18.67 -23.88
C GLN A 29 -7.54 -17.66 -23.65
N GLU A 30 -7.79 -17.28 -22.39
CA GLU A 30 -8.77 -16.23 -22.07
C GLU A 30 -8.41 -14.90 -22.73
N ALA A 31 -7.12 -14.56 -22.83
CA ALA A 31 -6.66 -13.36 -23.50
C ALA A 31 -6.97 -13.38 -25.02
N GLU A 32 -6.81 -14.53 -25.68
CA GLU A 32 -7.20 -14.74 -27.08
C GLU A 32 -8.73 -14.59 -27.26
N GLU A 33 -9.52 -15.20 -26.39
CA GLU A 33 -10.99 -15.06 -26.40
C GLU A 33 -11.44 -13.61 -26.17
N ALA A 34 -10.80 -12.90 -25.25
CA ALA A 34 -11.04 -11.48 -24.99
C ALA A 34 -10.79 -10.63 -26.23
N ALA A 35 -9.69 -10.86 -26.95
CA ALA A 35 -9.36 -10.15 -28.18
C ALA A 35 -10.42 -10.38 -29.27
N LEU A 36 -10.89 -11.63 -29.42
CA LEU A 36 -11.97 -11.98 -30.36
C LEU A 36 -13.28 -11.28 -29.99
N ARG A 37 -13.63 -11.21 -28.70
CA ARG A 37 -14.83 -10.52 -28.20
C ARG A 37 -14.78 -9.01 -28.39
N LEU A 38 -13.62 -8.40 -28.18
CA LEU A 38 -13.43 -6.96 -28.40
C LEU A 38 -13.54 -6.60 -29.89
N GLY A 39 -13.10 -7.52 -30.76
CA GLY A 39 -12.94 -7.27 -32.18
C GLY A 39 -11.86 -6.22 -32.47
N GLY A 40 -11.81 -5.73 -33.71
CA GLY A 40 -10.84 -4.73 -34.14
C GLY A 40 -9.55 -5.32 -34.72
N ARG A 41 -8.49 -4.51 -34.72
CA ARG A 41 -7.20 -4.82 -35.37
C ARG A 41 -5.99 -4.66 -34.45
N THR A 42 -6.20 -4.16 -33.24
CA THR A 42 -5.10 -3.87 -32.32
C THR A 42 -5.61 -3.87 -30.88
N TRP A 43 -4.86 -4.50 -29.99
CA TRP A 43 -5.20 -4.69 -28.58
C TRP A 43 -4.01 -4.32 -27.70
N MET A 44 -4.32 -3.97 -26.45
CA MET A 44 -3.35 -3.80 -25.38
C MET A 44 -3.47 -4.96 -24.40
N VAL A 45 -2.36 -5.60 -24.04
CA VAL A 45 -2.27 -6.63 -23.00
C VAL A 45 -1.51 -6.03 -21.83
N LYS A 46 -2.19 -5.86 -20.70
CA LYS A 46 -1.66 -5.16 -19.52
C LYS A 46 -1.60 -6.09 -18.32
N ALA A 47 -0.43 -6.25 -17.73
CA ALA A 47 -0.26 -6.94 -16.46
C ALA A 47 -1.01 -6.17 -15.35
N GLN A 48 -1.78 -6.88 -14.53
CA GLN A 48 -2.52 -6.29 -13.42
C GLN A 48 -1.76 -6.53 -12.12
N VAL A 49 -1.20 -5.46 -11.58
CA VAL A 49 -0.47 -5.41 -10.31
C VAL A 49 -0.73 -4.07 -9.62
N HIS A 50 -0.62 -4.01 -8.30
CA HIS A 50 -0.78 -2.76 -7.55
C HIS A 50 0.41 -1.81 -7.72
N ALA A 51 1.61 -2.36 -7.89
CA ALA A 51 2.83 -1.57 -8.07
C ALA A 51 2.90 -0.93 -9.47
N ALA A 52 3.48 0.27 -9.55
CA ALA A 52 3.73 0.91 -10.83
C ALA A 52 4.82 0.16 -11.62
N ARG A 53 4.44 -0.49 -12.72
CA ARG A 53 5.36 -1.13 -13.67
C ARG A 53 5.48 -0.27 -14.92
N ARG A 54 6.63 0.41 -15.09
CA ARG A 54 6.90 1.30 -16.22
C ARG A 54 7.29 0.48 -17.45
N GLY A 55 6.36 0.34 -18.40
CA GLY A 55 6.61 -0.13 -19.78
C GLY A 55 6.87 -1.63 -19.98
N ASP A 56 7.32 -2.36 -18.96
CA ASP A 56 7.52 -3.81 -18.97
C ASP A 56 6.20 -4.60 -18.89
N GLY A 57 5.21 -4.06 -18.19
CA GLY A 57 3.90 -4.67 -17.96
C GLY A 57 2.86 -4.49 -19.07
N VAL A 58 3.14 -3.71 -20.12
CA VAL A 58 2.15 -3.37 -21.17
C VAL A 58 2.68 -3.76 -22.54
N ARG A 59 1.90 -4.54 -23.30
CA ARG A 59 2.25 -4.99 -24.65
C ARG A 59 1.15 -4.64 -25.64
N GLN A 60 1.53 -4.16 -26.82
CA GLN A 60 0.61 -3.94 -27.93
C GLN A 60 0.63 -5.14 -28.87
N ALA A 61 -0.54 -5.64 -29.25
CA ALA A 61 -0.71 -6.73 -30.20
C ALA A 61 -1.52 -6.28 -31.41
N TRP A 62 -1.13 -6.69 -32.60
CA TRP A 62 -1.81 -6.42 -33.88
C TRP A 62 -2.63 -7.61 -34.37
N THR A 63 -2.43 -8.78 -33.77
CA THR A 63 -3.16 -10.00 -34.11
C THR A 63 -3.56 -10.76 -32.84
N VAL A 64 -4.62 -11.57 -32.94
CA VAL A 64 -5.06 -12.44 -31.82
C VAL A 64 -3.96 -13.42 -31.39
N PRO A 65 -3.18 -14.06 -32.29
CA PRO A 65 -2.01 -14.85 -31.90
C PRO A 65 -0.95 -14.06 -31.12
N GLU A 66 -0.72 -12.78 -31.45
CA GLU A 66 0.19 -11.92 -30.68
C GLU A 66 -0.35 -11.64 -29.28
N VAL A 67 -1.66 -11.44 -29.12
CA VAL A 67 -2.28 -11.29 -27.78
C VAL A 67 -1.95 -12.48 -26.90
N ARG A 68 -2.18 -13.71 -27.41
CA ARG A 68 -1.85 -14.95 -26.69
C ARG A 68 -0.37 -15.05 -26.33
N LYS A 69 0.52 -14.72 -27.28
CA LYS A 69 1.97 -14.73 -27.06
C LYS A 69 2.37 -13.75 -25.95
N HIS A 70 1.87 -12.51 -26.00
CA HIS A 70 2.16 -11.50 -24.99
C HIS A 70 1.58 -11.84 -23.62
N ALA A 71 0.38 -12.42 -23.58
CA ALA A 71 -0.22 -12.91 -22.34
C ALA A 71 0.65 -13.98 -21.68
N GLY A 72 1.12 -14.97 -22.45
CA GLY A 72 2.02 -16.01 -21.94
C GLY A 72 3.34 -15.45 -21.40
N ALA A 73 3.95 -14.50 -22.12
CA ALA A 73 5.17 -13.83 -21.68
C ALA A 73 4.96 -13.04 -20.38
N LEU A 74 3.90 -12.24 -20.28
CA LEU A 74 3.65 -11.44 -19.08
C LEU A 74 3.37 -12.32 -17.84
N LEU A 75 2.55 -13.37 -17.98
CA LEU A 75 2.26 -14.30 -16.88
C LEU A 75 3.53 -15.01 -16.38
N ALA A 76 4.40 -15.45 -17.31
CA ALA A 76 5.64 -16.16 -16.96
C ALA A 76 6.76 -15.23 -16.46
N ASP A 77 7.06 -14.17 -17.21
CA ASP A 77 8.22 -13.31 -16.98
C ASP A 77 8.03 -12.41 -15.74
N LEU A 78 6.81 -11.91 -15.55
CA LEU A 78 6.51 -10.97 -14.45
C LEU A 78 5.84 -11.64 -13.25
N GLY A 79 5.56 -12.94 -13.34
CA GLY A 79 4.88 -13.72 -12.31
C GLY A 79 3.49 -13.21 -11.95
N VAL A 80 2.83 -12.49 -12.86
CA VAL A 80 1.50 -11.92 -12.62
C VAL A 80 0.43 -12.98 -12.82
N ARG A 81 -0.72 -12.82 -12.15
CA ARG A 81 -1.84 -13.78 -12.18
C ARG A 81 -3.04 -13.29 -12.99
N ARG A 82 -3.04 -12.01 -13.33
CA ARG A 82 -4.15 -11.28 -13.92
C ARG A 82 -3.62 -10.40 -15.03
N LEU A 83 -4.32 -10.43 -16.16
CA LEU A 83 -4.07 -9.59 -17.32
C LEU A 83 -5.35 -8.84 -17.66
N LEU A 84 -5.21 -7.64 -18.20
CA LEU A 84 -6.29 -6.88 -18.78
C LEU A 84 -6.02 -6.77 -20.29
N VAL A 85 -6.92 -7.33 -21.10
CA VAL A 85 -6.88 -7.20 -22.55
C VAL A 85 -7.90 -6.15 -22.97
N GLU A 86 -7.46 -5.09 -23.64
CA GLU A 86 -8.29 -3.94 -24.00
C GLU A 86 -8.19 -3.56 -25.46
N GLU A 87 -9.20 -2.85 -25.94
CA GLU A 87 -9.16 -2.21 -27.25
C GLU A 87 -8.11 -1.08 -27.27
N ARG A 88 -7.41 -0.93 -28.41
CA ARG A 88 -6.47 0.19 -28.56
C ARG A 88 -7.24 1.51 -28.71
N THR A 89 -6.86 2.49 -27.90
CA THR A 89 -7.30 3.88 -28.04
C THR A 89 -6.28 4.68 -28.84
N GLU A 90 -6.74 5.48 -29.80
CA GLU A 90 -5.90 6.44 -30.52
C GLU A 90 -5.52 7.60 -29.57
N ILE A 91 -4.22 7.88 -29.44
CA ILE A 91 -3.71 8.93 -28.58
C ILE A 91 -3.26 10.10 -29.46
N ARG A 92 -4.01 11.21 -29.46
CA ARG A 92 -3.57 12.46 -30.07
C ARG A 92 -2.72 13.27 -29.11
N GLN A 93 -3.13 13.32 -27.85
CA GLN A 93 -2.42 13.98 -26.77
C GLN A 93 -2.73 13.25 -25.46
N ALA A 94 -1.74 13.17 -24.59
CA ALA A 94 -1.86 12.57 -23.27
C ALA A 94 -1.61 13.62 -22.18
N PHE A 95 -2.32 13.45 -21.07
CA PHE A 95 -2.25 14.26 -19.87
C PHE A 95 -2.23 13.31 -18.68
N SER A 96 -1.90 13.82 -17.50
CA SER A 96 -2.13 13.12 -16.24
C SER A 96 -3.07 13.93 -15.36
N ILE A 97 -3.90 13.22 -14.58
CA ILE A 97 -4.73 13.79 -13.52
C ILE A 97 -4.51 12.99 -12.25
N HIS A 98 -4.20 13.68 -11.16
CA HIS A 98 -4.02 13.09 -9.84
C HIS A 98 -4.90 13.81 -8.83
N MET A 99 -5.56 13.03 -7.98
CA MET A 99 -6.27 13.49 -6.80
C MET A 99 -5.70 12.84 -5.55
N ALA A 100 -5.50 13.64 -4.51
CA ALA A 100 -5.08 13.18 -3.20
C ALA A 100 -5.58 14.14 -2.12
N ILE A 101 -5.44 13.78 -0.85
CA ILE A 101 -5.65 14.70 0.26
C ILE A 101 -4.34 15.44 0.51
N ASP A 102 -4.33 16.75 0.27
CA ASP A 102 -3.23 17.62 0.62
C ASP A 102 -3.28 17.93 2.13
N ARG A 103 -2.21 17.60 2.84
CA ARG A 103 -2.18 17.68 4.30
C ARG A 103 -2.01 19.11 4.82
N ASP A 104 -1.39 19.99 4.04
CA ASP A 104 -1.11 21.36 4.44
C ASP A 104 -2.38 22.22 4.33
N THR A 105 -3.12 22.07 3.24
CA THR A 105 -4.39 22.75 3.02
C THR A 105 -5.59 22.00 3.58
N GLN A 106 -5.41 20.73 3.97
CA GLN A 106 -6.46 19.84 4.48
C GLN A 106 -7.63 19.69 3.50
N ARG A 107 -7.34 19.66 2.21
CA ARG A 107 -8.32 19.60 1.12
C ARG A 107 -7.95 18.53 0.12
N VAL A 108 -8.95 18.07 -0.64
CA VAL A 108 -8.66 17.29 -1.85
C VAL A 108 -7.96 18.22 -2.85
N VAL A 109 -6.80 17.80 -3.33
CA VAL A 109 -6.05 18.49 -4.36
C VAL A 109 -6.24 17.75 -5.67
N LEU A 110 -6.60 18.45 -6.75
CA LEU A 110 -6.56 17.94 -8.11
C LEU A 110 -5.36 18.60 -8.79
N MET A 111 -4.42 17.77 -9.24
CA MET A 111 -3.27 18.16 -10.03
C MET A 111 -3.42 17.58 -11.44
N ALA A 112 -3.14 18.38 -12.47
CA ALA A 112 -3.10 17.89 -13.83
C ALA A 112 -1.91 18.47 -14.60
N SER A 113 -1.34 17.70 -15.51
CA SER A 113 -0.24 18.13 -16.39
C SER A 113 -0.39 17.53 -17.78
N ASP A 114 0.17 18.19 -18.79
CA ASP A 114 0.44 17.58 -20.09
C ASP A 114 1.79 16.85 -20.08
N GLU A 115 2.01 15.96 -21.07
CA GLU A 115 3.31 15.31 -21.25
C GLU A 115 4.40 16.34 -21.60
N GLY A 116 5.16 16.79 -20.58
CA GLY A 116 6.32 17.65 -20.73
C GLY A 116 6.17 19.09 -20.23
N GLY A 117 4.97 19.50 -19.78
CA GLY A 117 4.75 20.81 -19.18
C GLY A 117 4.62 20.82 -17.66
N GLY A 118 4.16 21.95 -17.12
CA GLY A 118 4.06 22.17 -15.69
C GLY A 118 2.75 21.62 -15.09
N ALA A 119 2.83 21.08 -13.89
CA ALA A 119 1.63 20.68 -13.15
C ALA A 119 0.79 21.89 -12.73
N HIS A 120 -0.51 21.79 -12.94
CA HIS A 120 -1.51 22.77 -12.52
C HIS A 120 -2.40 22.20 -11.44
N THR A 121 -2.58 22.97 -10.38
CA THR A 121 -3.23 22.50 -9.16
C THR A 121 -4.49 23.31 -8.85
N VAL A 122 -5.48 22.63 -8.27
CA VAL A 122 -6.62 23.23 -7.61
C VAL A 122 -6.92 22.50 -6.30
N PHE A 123 -7.21 23.27 -5.26
CA PHE A 123 -7.72 22.74 -3.99
C PHE A 123 -9.24 22.81 -4.00
N VAL A 124 -9.87 21.66 -3.78
CA VAL A 124 -11.32 21.51 -3.81
C VAL A 124 -11.87 21.89 -2.44
N ASP A 125 -12.88 22.74 -2.42
CA ASP A 125 -13.61 23.06 -1.22
C ASP A 125 -14.60 21.93 -0.91
N PRO A 126 -14.60 21.36 0.31
CA PRO A 126 -15.40 20.16 0.61
C PRO A 126 -16.91 20.42 0.62
N VAL A 127 -17.36 21.67 0.71
CA VAL A 127 -18.79 22.02 0.71
C VAL A 127 -19.31 22.15 -0.72
N SER A 128 -18.56 22.81 -1.58
CA SER A 128 -18.94 23.10 -2.96
C SER A 128 -18.47 22.06 -3.98
N GLY A 129 -17.52 21.20 -3.59
CA GLY A 129 -16.91 20.21 -4.47
C GLY A 129 -16.12 20.83 -5.63
N LEU A 130 -15.74 20.02 -6.62
CA LEU A 130 -15.01 20.51 -7.79
C LEU A 130 -15.94 21.33 -8.69
N THR A 131 -15.78 22.64 -8.67
CA THR A 131 -16.63 23.54 -9.46
C THR A 131 -16.32 23.48 -10.96
N ALA A 132 -17.29 23.82 -11.81
CA ALA A 132 -17.10 23.89 -13.25
C ALA A 132 -15.99 24.88 -13.65
N GLY A 133 -15.88 26.01 -12.94
CA GLY A 133 -14.84 27.02 -13.21
C GLY A 133 -13.43 26.51 -12.91
N GLN A 134 -13.26 25.77 -11.81
CA GLN A 134 -12.00 25.13 -11.46
C GLN A 134 -11.59 24.07 -12.50
N ALA A 135 -12.52 23.18 -12.85
CA ALA A 135 -12.28 22.12 -13.82
C ALA A 135 -11.99 22.68 -15.23
N ASP A 136 -12.78 23.63 -15.72
CA ASP A 136 -12.51 24.33 -16.99
C ASP A 136 -11.16 25.05 -16.98
N GLY A 137 -10.83 25.71 -15.86
CA GLY A 137 -9.58 26.44 -15.70
C GLY A 137 -8.36 25.52 -15.73
N ILE A 138 -8.46 24.30 -15.19
CA ILE A 138 -7.40 23.30 -15.31
C ILE A 138 -7.33 22.73 -16.72
N ALA A 139 -8.47 22.32 -17.31
CA ALA A 139 -8.51 21.77 -18.67
C ALA A 139 -7.84 22.72 -19.68
N ARG A 140 -8.13 24.03 -19.61
CA ARG A 140 -7.49 25.03 -20.48
C ARG A 140 -5.99 25.13 -20.25
N ARG A 141 -5.55 25.12 -18.99
CA ARG A 141 -4.14 25.30 -18.61
C ARG A 141 -3.26 24.13 -19.07
N ILE A 142 -3.76 22.89 -18.99
CA ILE A 142 -3.07 21.72 -19.53
C ILE A 142 -3.23 21.58 -21.06
N GLY A 143 -3.94 22.49 -21.74
CA GLY A 143 -4.02 22.52 -23.20
C GLY A 143 -5.14 21.68 -23.84
N ILE A 144 -6.19 21.30 -23.08
CA ILE A 144 -7.37 20.64 -23.67
C ILE A 144 -8.08 21.61 -24.62
N PRO A 145 -8.36 21.23 -25.89
CA PRO A 145 -9.03 22.09 -26.85
C PRO A 145 -10.42 22.52 -26.39
N GLY A 146 -10.84 23.74 -26.76
CA GLY A 146 -12.11 24.34 -26.35
C GLY A 146 -13.34 23.43 -26.51
N LYS A 147 -13.41 22.68 -27.63
CA LYS A 147 -14.50 21.72 -27.91
C LYS A 147 -14.58 20.54 -26.94
N SER A 148 -13.45 20.17 -26.32
CA SER A 148 -13.32 19.01 -25.43
C SER A 148 -13.39 19.40 -23.95
N ILE A 149 -13.34 20.69 -23.62
CA ILE A 149 -13.43 21.19 -22.24
C ILE A 149 -14.69 20.69 -21.50
N PRO A 150 -15.92 20.71 -22.08
CA PRO A 150 -17.10 20.24 -21.36
C PRO A 150 -17.00 18.76 -20.96
N GLN A 151 -16.37 17.92 -21.80
CA GLN A 151 -16.15 16.51 -21.48
C GLN A 151 -15.07 16.34 -20.41
N ALA A 152 -13.96 17.06 -20.52
CA ALA A 152 -12.90 17.05 -19.51
C ALA A 152 -13.40 17.51 -18.14
N ARG A 153 -14.24 18.56 -18.11
CA ARG A 153 -14.92 19.05 -16.91
C ARG A 153 -15.75 17.95 -16.26
N THR A 154 -16.64 17.33 -17.05
CA THR A 154 -17.51 16.25 -16.57
C THR A 154 -16.70 15.09 -16.02
N LEU A 155 -15.62 14.69 -16.71
CA LEU A 155 -14.71 13.64 -16.27
C LEU A 155 -14.03 14.01 -14.94
N MET A 156 -13.48 15.21 -14.80
CA MET A 156 -12.83 15.65 -13.57
C MET A 156 -13.81 15.75 -12.40
N GLN A 157 -15.04 16.21 -12.63
CA GLN A 157 -16.07 16.26 -11.60
C GLN A 157 -16.51 14.86 -11.17
N ASN A 158 -16.67 13.93 -12.11
CA ASN A 158 -17.01 12.54 -11.81
C ASN A 158 -15.85 11.79 -11.14
N LEU A 159 -14.60 12.10 -11.49
CA LEU A 159 -13.42 11.59 -10.77
C LEU A 159 -13.42 12.09 -9.32
N TYR A 160 -13.73 13.37 -9.09
CA TYR A 160 -13.84 13.92 -7.74
C TYR A 160 -14.97 13.26 -6.94
N ARG A 161 -16.14 13.05 -7.56
CA ARG A 161 -17.23 12.29 -6.94
C ARG A 161 -16.82 10.86 -6.59
N ALA A 162 -16.14 10.16 -7.50
CA ALA A 162 -15.61 8.82 -7.24
C ALA A 162 -14.58 8.83 -6.10
N PHE A 163 -13.76 9.88 -6.01
CA PHE A 163 -12.78 10.05 -4.94
C PHE A 163 -13.48 10.23 -3.58
N ASP A 164 -14.45 11.13 -3.50
CA ASP A 164 -15.15 11.50 -2.27
C ASP A 164 -16.13 10.41 -1.80
N GLU A 165 -17.03 9.97 -2.68
CA GLU A 165 -18.10 9.01 -2.36
C GLU A 165 -17.55 7.59 -2.04
N CYS A 166 -16.37 7.22 -2.55
CA CYS A 166 -15.73 5.93 -2.25
C CYS A 166 -14.64 6.01 -1.16
N ASP A 167 -14.45 7.14 -0.47
CA ASP A 167 -13.39 7.34 0.52
C ASP A 167 -11.99 7.02 -0.04
N ALA A 168 -11.72 7.47 -1.27
CA ALA A 168 -10.40 7.33 -1.86
C ALA A 168 -9.40 8.21 -1.13
N SER A 169 -8.21 7.68 -0.85
CA SER A 169 -7.06 8.47 -0.40
C SER A 169 -6.24 8.99 -1.59
N ARG A 170 -6.39 8.34 -2.75
CA ARG A 170 -5.71 8.66 -4.00
C ARG A 170 -6.53 8.19 -5.20
N ALA A 171 -6.65 9.01 -6.24
CA ALA A 171 -7.15 8.60 -7.55
C ALA A 171 -6.29 9.22 -8.65
N GLU A 172 -5.79 8.41 -9.58
CA GLU A 172 -4.91 8.84 -10.66
C GLU A 172 -5.45 8.33 -12.00
N ILE A 173 -5.46 9.19 -13.01
CA ILE A 173 -5.68 8.84 -14.41
C ILE A 173 -4.41 9.24 -15.16
N ASP A 174 -3.59 8.26 -15.50
CA ASP A 174 -2.30 8.49 -16.15
C ASP A 174 -1.98 7.37 -17.16
N PRO A 175 -2.23 7.57 -18.47
CA PRO A 175 -2.65 8.84 -19.08
C PRO A 175 -4.17 9.04 -19.13
N LEU A 176 -4.59 10.29 -19.01
CA LEU A 176 -5.83 10.83 -19.57
C LEU A 176 -5.58 11.16 -21.04
N VAL A 177 -6.33 10.56 -21.95
CA VAL A 177 -6.10 10.68 -23.38
C VAL A 177 -7.13 11.58 -24.04
N LEU A 178 -6.65 12.50 -24.88
CA LEU A 178 -7.43 13.13 -25.92
C LEU A 178 -7.23 12.37 -27.24
N THR A 179 -8.31 11.91 -27.84
CA THR A 179 -8.33 11.17 -29.11
C THR A 179 -8.38 12.12 -30.31
N GLY A 180 -8.15 11.59 -31.52
CA GLY A 180 -8.23 12.37 -32.78
C GLY A 180 -9.60 13.01 -33.02
N ASP A 181 -10.67 12.30 -32.65
CA ASP A 181 -12.06 12.78 -32.73
C ASP A 181 -12.45 13.75 -31.59
N GLY A 182 -11.56 14.00 -30.63
CA GLY A 182 -11.73 14.97 -29.56
C GLY A 182 -12.40 14.44 -28.30
N ARG A 183 -12.51 13.12 -28.15
CA ARG A 183 -12.96 12.49 -26.91
C ARG A 183 -11.86 12.52 -25.85
N VAL A 184 -12.27 12.68 -24.60
CA VAL A 184 -11.42 12.60 -23.41
C VAL A 184 -11.70 11.27 -22.70
N ILE A 185 -10.69 10.43 -22.55
CA ILE A 185 -10.81 9.04 -22.08
C ILE A 185 -9.77 8.77 -20.98
N ALA A 186 -10.20 8.14 -19.89
CA ALA A 186 -9.29 7.60 -18.88
C ALA A 186 -8.66 6.30 -19.41
N LEU A 187 -7.44 6.39 -19.96
CA LEU A 187 -6.76 5.22 -20.54
C LEU A 187 -6.25 4.27 -19.47
N ASP A 188 -5.85 4.81 -18.33
CA ASP A 188 -5.39 4.09 -17.15
C ASP A 188 -6.07 4.66 -15.90
N ALA A 189 -6.16 3.88 -14.84
CA ALA A 189 -6.78 4.29 -13.59
C ALA A 189 -6.10 3.61 -12.41
N ARG A 190 -5.62 4.39 -11.44
CA ARG A 190 -5.09 3.88 -10.19
C ARG A 190 -5.82 4.49 -9.02
N PHE A 191 -6.29 3.63 -8.12
CA PHE A 191 -6.99 4.05 -6.91
C PHE A 191 -6.30 3.49 -5.67
N GLY A 192 -6.29 4.31 -4.62
CA GLY A 192 -6.03 3.91 -3.26
C GLY A 192 -7.15 4.43 -2.37
N PHE A 193 -7.61 3.60 -1.43
CA PHE A 193 -8.71 3.90 -0.51
C PHE A 193 -8.22 3.97 0.93
N ASP A 194 -8.85 4.83 1.72
CA ASP A 194 -8.59 4.96 3.15
C ASP A 194 -8.98 3.66 3.87
N PRO A 195 -8.02 2.90 4.45
CA PRO A 195 -8.35 1.69 5.20
C PRO A 195 -9.29 1.97 6.39
N ASN A 196 -9.28 3.18 6.95
CA ASN A 196 -10.14 3.56 8.07
C ASN A 196 -11.61 3.73 7.66
N ALA A 197 -11.91 3.85 6.37
CA ALA A 197 -13.27 4.01 5.86
C ALA A 197 -13.87 2.71 5.29
N LEU A 198 -13.08 1.63 5.17
CA LEU A 198 -13.53 0.39 4.55
C LEU A 198 -14.76 -0.24 5.24
N TYR A 199 -14.97 0.00 6.54
CA TYR A 199 -16.13 -0.49 7.28
C TYR A 199 -17.47 0.03 6.71
N ARG A 200 -17.48 1.19 6.05
CA ARG A 200 -18.65 1.79 5.39
C ARG A 200 -18.61 1.68 3.86
N GLN A 201 -17.59 1.02 3.30
CA GLN A 201 -17.39 0.85 1.86
C GLN A 201 -17.30 -0.65 1.50
N PRO A 202 -18.36 -1.45 1.72
CA PRO A 202 -18.31 -2.91 1.56
C PRO A 202 -17.96 -3.35 0.14
N GLU A 203 -18.47 -2.65 -0.88
CA GLU A 203 -18.16 -2.95 -2.28
C GLU A 203 -16.69 -2.71 -2.61
N ILE A 204 -16.09 -1.65 -2.05
CA ILE A 204 -14.67 -1.35 -2.22
C ILE A 204 -13.82 -2.35 -1.45
N ALA A 205 -14.17 -2.65 -0.20
CA ALA A 205 -13.47 -3.65 0.62
C ALA A 205 -13.43 -5.04 -0.06
N ALA A 206 -14.49 -5.40 -0.80
CA ALA A 206 -14.54 -6.65 -1.58
C ALA A 206 -13.57 -6.68 -2.77
N LEU A 207 -13.04 -5.54 -3.22
CA LEU A 207 -12.04 -5.47 -4.29
C LEU A 207 -10.62 -5.81 -3.81
N ARG A 208 -10.39 -5.96 -2.50
CA ARG A 208 -9.07 -6.23 -1.93
C ARG A 208 -8.49 -7.54 -2.49
N ASP A 209 -7.30 -7.43 -3.07
CA ASP A 209 -6.52 -8.58 -3.51
C ASP A 209 -5.40 -8.88 -2.52
N LEU A 210 -5.58 -9.91 -1.69
CA LEU A 210 -4.58 -10.35 -0.72
C LEU A 210 -3.34 -10.98 -1.40
N GLU A 211 -3.43 -11.38 -2.67
CA GLU A 211 -2.25 -11.93 -3.37
C GLU A 211 -1.21 -10.86 -3.70
N GLU A 212 -1.60 -9.58 -3.68
CA GLU A 212 -0.72 -8.43 -3.92
C GLU A 212 -0.15 -7.81 -2.63
N GLU A 213 -0.49 -8.37 -1.47
CA GLU A 213 -0.01 -7.91 -0.17
C GLU A 213 1.00 -8.93 0.42
N ASP A 214 1.85 -8.47 1.34
CA ASP A 214 2.80 -9.36 2.00
C ASP A 214 2.08 -10.33 2.95
N ALA A 215 2.35 -11.63 2.81
CA ALA A 215 1.66 -12.67 3.58
C ALA A 215 1.87 -12.55 5.10
N VAL A 216 3.02 -12.03 5.54
CA VAL A 216 3.32 -11.77 6.96
C VAL A 216 2.47 -10.61 7.47
N GLU A 217 2.30 -9.56 6.67
CA GLU A 217 1.46 -8.40 7.01
C GLU A 217 -0.02 -8.79 7.10
N ILE A 218 -0.51 -9.64 6.19
CA ILE A 218 -1.88 -10.17 6.22
C ILE A 218 -2.13 -10.96 7.50
N GLU A 219 -1.19 -11.81 7.88
CA GLU A 219 -1.30 -12.64 9.08
C GLU A 219 -1.24 -11.78 10.35
N ALA A 220 -0.31 -10.82 10.41
CA ALA A 220 -0.19 -9.86 11.49
C ALA A 220 -1.50 -9.08 11.71
N ALA A 221 -2.14 -8.63 10.63
CA ALA A 221 -3.38 -7.87 10.69
C ALA A 221 -4.54 -8.65 11.35
N LYS A 222 -4.56 -9.98 11.27
CA LYS A 222 -5.59 -10.82 11.95
C LYS A 222 -5.54 -10.70 13.47
N PHE A 223 -4.37 -10.38 14.01
CA PHE A 223 -4.14 -10.15 15.45
C PHE A 223 -4.08 -8.64 15.78
N GLY A 224 -4.48 -7.79 14.84
CA GLY A 224 -4.41 -6.33 14.95
C GLY A 224 -2.98 -5.81 15.09
N LEU A 225 -1.98 -6.54 14.59
CA LEU A 225 -0.59 -6.13 14.62
C LEU A 225 -0.28 -5.32 13.35
N CYS A 226 0.36 -4.16 13.51
CA CYS A 226 0.91 -3.42 12.38
C CYS A 226 2.36 -3.87 12.18
N TYR A 227 2.58 -4.79 11.25
CA TYR A 227 3.87 -5.39 10.96
C TYR A 227 4.34 -4.98 9.56
N VAL A 228 5.62 -4.69 9.39
CA VAL A 228 6.24 -4.52 8.05
C VAL A 228 7.59 -5.23 8.06
N THR A 229 7.81 -6.09 7.06
CA THR A 229 9.06 -6.84 6.91
C THR A 229 10.20 -5.94 6.42
N LEU A 230 11.38 -6.03 7.04
CA LEU A 230 12.60 -5.35 6.61
C LEU A 230 13.73 -6.37 6.38
N GLY A 231 14.86 -5.90 5.83
CA GLY A 231 15.98 -6.77 5.44
C GLY A 231 16.98 -7.14 6.54
N GLY A 232 16.80 -6.63 7.76
CA GLY A 232 17.76 -6.76 8.87
C GLY A 232 17.67 -8.04 9.69
N ASP A 233 18.32 -8.02 10.84
CA ASP A 233 18.54 -9.14 11.75
C ASP A 233 18.11 -8.87 13.21
N ILE A 234 17.73 -7.64 13.55
CA ILE A 234 17.21 -7.29 14.89
C ILE A 234 15.71 -7.08 14.81
N GLY A 235 14.94 -8.02 15.36
CA GLY A 235 13.49 -7.91 15.44
C GLY A 235 13.08 -6.84 16.44
N THR A 236 12.00 -6.11 16.16
CA THR A 236 11.46 -5.11 17.10
C THR A 236 10.04 -5.46 17.49
N LEU A 237 9.71 -5.39 18.78
CA LEU A 237 8.34 -5.43 19.30
C LEU A 237 8.13 -4.18 20.14
N VAL A 238 7.29 -3.27 19.65
CA VAL A 238 7.13 -1.94 20.22
C VAL A 238 5.66 -1.57 20.31
N ASN A 239 5.29 -0.75 21.30
CA ASN A 239 3.96 -0.17 21.39
C ASN A 239 3.95 1.30 20.96
N GLY A 240 3.12 1.59 19.96
CA GLY A 240 3.00 2.88 19.31
C GLY A 240 3.92 3.03 18.10
N ALA A 241 3.32 3.34 16.94
CA ALA A 241 4.04 3.50 15.67
C ALA A 241 5.22 4.49 15.73
N GLY A 242 5.07 5.61 16.43
CA GLY A 242 6.16 6.59 16.59
C GLY A 242 7.36 6.03 17.37
N LEU A 243 7.09 5.27 18.43
CA LEU A 243 8.15 4.61 19.21
C LEU A 243 8.78 3.46 18.41
N ALA A 244 7.99 2.73 17.62
CA ALA A 244 8.49 1.67 16.74
C ALA A 244 9.49 2.24 15.70
N MET A 245 9.14 3.34 15.04
CA MET A 245 10.05 4.06 14.13
C MET A 245 11.32 4.52 14.85
N ALA A 246 11.19 5.20 15.99
CA ALA A 246 12.34 5.69 16.76
C ALA A 246 13.24 4.53 17.26
N THR A 247 12.67 3.36 17.55
CA THR A 247 13.43 2.17 17.97
C THR A 247 14.26 1.62 16.82
N MET A 248 13.68 1.54 15.62
CA MET A 248 14.42 1.13 14.41
C MET A 248 15.54 2.12 14.08
N ASP A 249 15.27 3.42 14.20
CA ASP A 249 16.27 4.47 13.96
C ASP A 249 17.39 4.39 15.00
N ALA A 250 17.07 4.13 16.27
CA ALA A 250 18.08 3.90 17.30
C ALA A 250 18.94 2.66 16.98
N ILE A 251 18.34 1.54 16.58
CA ILE A 251 19.10 0.36 16.14
C ILE A 251 20.08 0.71 15.01
N ARG A 252 19.61 1.46 13.99
CA ARG A 252 20.45 1.90 12.87
C ARG A 252 21.56 2.85 13.32
N LEU A 253 21.25 3.80 14.19
CA LEU A 253 22.22 4.76 14.74
C LEU A 253 23.38 4.05 15.47
N TYR A 254 23.09 2.95 16.17
CA TYR A 254 24.08 2.13 16.85
C TYR A 254 24.72 1.05 15.95
N GLY A 255 24.46 1.09 14.63
CA GLY A 255 25.09 0.24 13.63
C GLY A 255 24.54 -1.19 13.55
N GLY A 256 23.27 -1.38 13.93
CA GLY A 256 22.51 -2.61 13.67
C GLY A 256 21.53 -2.47 12.51
N SER A 257 20.84 -3.56 12.19
CA SER A 257 19.88 -3.60 11.09
C SER A 257 18.50 -4.09 11.58
N PRO A 258 17.46 -3.24 11.61
CA PRO A 258 16.13 -3.67 12.02
C PRO A 258 15.56 -4.68 11.00
N ALA A 259 15.07 -5.81 11.50
CA ALA A 259 14.47 -6.90 10.74
C ALA A 259 13.00 -6.65 10.39
N ASN A 260 12.31 -5.83 11.17
CA ASN A 260 10.92 -5.49 10.97
C ASN A 260 10.57 -4.17 11.67
N PHE A 261 9.49 -3.55 11.21
CA PHE A 261 8.67 -2.66 12.01
C PHE A 261 7.55 -3.49 12.64
N LEU A 262 7.26 -3.29 13.92
CA LEU A 262 6.06 -3.84 14.55
C LEU A 262 5.54 -2.90 15.64
N ASP A 263 4.29 -2.49 15.45
CA ASP A 263 3.48 -1.84 16.48
C ASP A 263 2.40 -2.81 16.98
N VAL A 264 2.47 -3.19 18.25
CA VAL A 264 1.45 -4.01 18.93
C VAL A 264 0.23 -3.19 19.38
N GLY A 265 0.27 -1.87 19.21
CA GLY A 265 -0.75 -0.92 19.61
C GLY A 265 -0.88 -0.79 21.13
N GLY A 266 -2.09 -0.49 21.59
CA GLY A 266 -2.39 -0.25 23.01
C GLY A 266 -2.47 -1.50 23.91
N GLY A 267 -2.26 -2.71 23.38
CA GLY A 267 -2.41 -3.95 24.14
C GLY A 267 -1.40 -5.04 23.76
N ALA A 268 -0.67 -5.57 24.73
CA ALA A 268 0.31 -6.64 24.54
C ALA A 268 -0.11 -7.92 25.27
N THR A 269 -1.24 -8.48 24.87
CA THR A 269 -1.72 -9.79 25.36
C THR A 269 -0.74 -10.91 24.95
N ALA A 270 -0.67 -11.99 25.72
CA ALA A 270 0.19 -13.14 25.42
C ALA A 270 0.01 -13.67 23.99
N GLU A 271 -1.22 -13.80 23.50
CA GLU A 271 -1.52 -14.23 22.12
C GLU A 271 -0.85 -13.33 21.07
N ARG A 272 -1.12 -12.02 21.13
CA ARG A 272 -0.53 -11.03 20.21
C ARG A 272 1.01 -11.01 20.25
N VAL A 273 1.61 -11.16 21.43
CA VAL A 273 3.08 -11.22 21.58
C VAL A 273 3.64 -12.53 21.01
N THR A 274 2.95 -13.64 21.22
CA THR A 274 3.33 -14.97 20.68
C THR A 274 3.29 -14.96 19.16
N GLU A 275 2.21 -14.43 18.57
CA GLU A 275 2.09 -14.32 17.11
C GLU A 275 3.13 -13.37 16.52
N ALA A 276 3.41 -12.24 17.19
CA ALA A 276 4.51 -11.36 16.81
C ALA A 276 5.86 -12.10 16.73
N PHE A 277 6.19 -12.90 17.74
CA PHE A 277 7.42 -13.70 17.74
C PHE A 277 7.42 -14.79 16.66
N LYS A 278 6.29 -15.49 16.44
CA LYS A 278 6.16 -16.48 15.35
C LYS A 278 6.44 -15.86 13.99
N LEU A 279 5.93 -14.65 13.73
CA LEU A 279 6.16 -13.92 12.49
C LEU A 279 7.64 -13.53 12.33
N MET A 280 8.27 -12.99 13.38
CA MET A 280 9.71 -12.63 13.36
C MET A 280 10.61 -13.85 13.12
N LEU A 281 10.31 -14.99 13.74
CA LEU A 281 11.10 -16.22 13.65
C LEU A 281 11.09 -16.86 12.24
N ARG A 282 10.21 -16.43 11.34
CA ARG A 282 10.29 -16.80 9.91
C ARG A 282 11.50 -16.18 9.22
N ASN A 283 12.00 -15.06 9.71
CA ASN A 283 13.24 -14.47 9.22
C ASN A 283 14.44 -15.28 9.74
N ARG A 284 15.04 -16.08 8.86
CA ARG A 284 16.23 -16.89 9.16
C ARG A 284 17.47 -16.07 9.55
N LYS A 285 17.48 -14.76 9.28
CA LYS A 285 18.56 -13.85 9.66
C LYS A 285 18.37 -13.26 11.07
N LEU A 286 17.25 -13.51 11.74
CA LEU A 286 16.98 -12.94 13.06
C LEU A 286 18.05 -13.38 14.08
N ARG A 287 18.75 -12.41 14.67
CA ARG A 287 19.84 -12.61 15.65
C ARG A 287 19.55 -12.05 17.03
N ALA A 288 18.66 -11.07 17.15
CA ALA A 288 18.18 -10.55 18.44
C ALA A 288 16.76 -10.03 18.30
N ILE A 289 16.04 -9.92 19.41
CA ILE A 289 14.75 -9.23 19.49
C ILE A 289 14.85 -8.12 20.53
N LEU A 290 14.51 -6.89 20.14
CA LEU A 290 14.34 -5.75 21.02
C LEU A 290 12.86 -5.52 21.31
N VAL A 291 12.45 -5.83 22.54
CA VAL A 291 11.16 -5.45 23.09
C VAL A 291 11.30 -4.08 23.75
N ASN A 292 10.69 -3.05 23.16
CA ASN A 292 10.72 -1.70 23.70
C ASN A 292 9.30 -1.25 24.05
N VAL A 293 9.00 -1.20 25.34
CA VAL A 293 7.69 -0.80 25.83
C VAL A 293 7.77 0.47 26.66
N PHE A 294 7.05 1.49 26.21
CA PHE A 294 6.77 2.68 27.02
C PHE A 294 5.31 2.63 27.47
N GLY A 295 5.12 2.28 28.73
CA GLY A 295 3.87 2.19 29.45
C GLY A 295 3.22 3.56 29.59
N GLY A 296 2.22 3.80 28.75
CA GLY A 296 1.13 4.73 29.01
C GLY A 296 -0.02 3.96 29.64
N ILE A 297 -0.96 3.49 28.81
CA ILE A 297 -2.10 2.66 29.23
C ILE A 297 -1.74 1.21 29.58
N MET A 298 -0.51 0.76 29.29
CA MET A 298 -0.07 -0.61 29.53
C MET A 298 0.77 -0.74 30.79
N ARG A 299 0.53 -1.82 31.54
CA ARG A 299 1.26 -2.23 32.74
C ARG A 299 2.48 -3.07 32.36
N CYS A 300 3.67 -2.67 32.82
CA CYS A 300 4.91 -3.37 32.49
C CYS A 300 4.94 -4.82 33.00
N ASP A 301 4.30 -5.11 34.13
CA ASP A 301 4.22 -6.48 34.68
C ASP A 301 3.42 -7.43 33.78
N LEU A 302 2.31 -6.97 33.20
CA LEU A 302 1.51 -7.79 32.27
C LEU A 302 2.26 -8.03 30.96
N VAL A 303 2.92 -7.00 30.43
CA VAL A 303 3.75 -7.13 29.22
C VAL A 303 4.90 -8.10 29.47
N ALA A 304 5.59 -7.98 30.61
CA ALA A 304 6.67 -8.89 30.99
C ALA A 304 6.18 -10.34 31.05
N GLN A 305 5.01 -10.58 31.65
CA GLN A 305 4.41 -11.91 31.70
C GLN A 305 4.10 -12.44 30.29
N SER A 306 3.45 -11.65 29.43
CA SER A 306 3.18 -12.02 28.04
C SER A 306 4.44 -12.36 27.25
N VAL A 307 5.53 -11.62 27.45
CA VAL A 307 6.83 -11.88 26.79
C VAL A 307 7.45 -13.17 27.29
N VAL A 308 7.42 -13.43 28.60
CA VAL A 308 7.95 -14.68 29.19
C VAL A 308 7.14 -15.88 28.72
N ASP A 309 5.81 -15.79 28.73
CA ASP A 309 4.92 -16.87 28.30
C ASP A 309 5.15 -17.20 26.82
N ALA A 310 5.16 -16.18 25.95
CA ALA A 310 5.45 -16.34 24.53
C ALA A 310 6.84 -16.94 24.27
N ALA A 311 7.87 -16.48 24.98
CA ALA A 311 9.23 -16.98 24.82
C ALA A 311 9.37 -18.45 25.27
N ARG A 312 8.65 -18.86 26.31
CA ARG A 312 8.62 -20.26 26.77
C ARG A 312 7.85 -21.16 25.82
N GLU A 313 6.67 -20.71 25.38
CA GLU A 313 5.84 -21.46 24.42
C GLU A 313 6.61 -21.77 23.14
N LEU A 314 7.42 -20.81 22.66
CA LEU A 314 8.15 -20.93 21.41
C LEU A 314 9.56 -21.52 21.54
N ASP A 315 10.00 -21.92 22.73
CA ASP A 315 11.41 -22.28 23.02
C ASP A 315 12.39 -21.25 22.42
N LEU A 316 12.17 -19.97 22.72
CA LEU A 316 12.87 -18.87 22.07
C LEU A 316 14.37 -18.89 22.42
N ARG A 317 15.21 -19.10 21.40
CA ARG A 317 16.68 -19.16 21.54
C ARG A 317 17.40 -17.86 21.20
N VAL A 318 16.72 -16.99 20.46
CA VAL A 318 17.24 -15.68 20.07
C VAL A 318 17.28 -14.78 21.31
N PRO A 319 18.38 -14.05 21.57
CA PRO A 319 18.50 -13.19 22.73
C PRO A 319 17.42 -12.10 22.74
N LEU A 320 16.81 -11.91 23.91
CA LEU A 320 15.80 -10.89 24.16
C LEU A 320 16.43 -9.71 24.87
N VAL A 321 16.39 -8.53 24.25
CA VAL A 321 16.66 -7.25 24.92
C VAL A 321 15.34 -6.60 25.25
N VAL A 322 15.14 -6.25 26.52
CA VAL A 322 13.87 -5.71 26.99
C VAL A 322 14.10 -4.38 27.69
N ARG A 323 13.46 -3.34 27.15
CA ARG A 323 13.36 -2.03 27.77
C ARG A 323 11.91 -1.74 28.11
N MET A 324 11.64 -1.50 29.38
CA MET A 324 10.31 -1.16 29.89
C MET A 324 10.40 0.15 30.67
N LYS A 325 9.44 1.04 30.44
CA LYS A 325 9.17 2.22 31.26
C LYS A 325 7.68 2.32 31.55
N GLY A 326 7.28 2.74 32.75
CA GLY A 326 5.88 2.98 33.08
C GLY A 326 5.40 2.29 34.36
N LEU A 327 4.09 2.12 34.48
CA LEU A 327 3.47 1.52 35.67
C LEU A 327 3.97 0.10 35.91
N ASN A 328 4.35 -0.20 37.16
CA ASN A 328 4.90 -1.49 37.59
C ASN A 328 6.20 -1.90 36.86
N GLU A 329 7.01 -0.95 36.38
CA GLU A 329 8.32 -1.23 35.76
C GLU A 329 9.19 -2.14 36.64
N ALA A 330 9.31 -1.84 37.93
CA ALA A 330 10.12 -2.65 38.85
C ALA A 330 9.63 -4.10 38.92
N LEU A 331 8.32 -4.32 39.02
CA LEU A 331 7.72 -5.66 39.04
C LEU A 331 7.93 -6.39 37.71
N GLY A 332 7.75 -5.71 36.57
CA GLY A 332 8.03 -6.28 35.24
C GLY A 332 9.48 -6.72 35.09
N ARG A 333 10.44 -5.91 35.57
CA ARG A 333 11.87 -6.29 35.61
C ARG A 333 12.10 -7.52 36.49
N SER A 334 11.45 -7.60 37.64
CA SER A 334 11.53 -8.79 38.52
C SER A 334 10.97 -10.05 37.85
N ILE A 335 9.85 -9.94 37.12
CA ILE A 335 9.26 -11.07 36.35
C ILE A 335 10.24 -11.58 35.30
N LEU A 336 10.86 -10.68 34.52
CA LEU A 336 11.85 -11.04 33.52
C LEU A 336 13.08 -11.71 34.14
N ALA A 337 13.60 -11.17 35.25
CA ALA A 337 14.76 -11.73 35.94
C ALA A 337 14.48 -13.12 36.54
N ALA A 338 13.27 -13.34 37.07
CA ALA A 338 12.86 -14.62 37.64
C ALA A 338 12.47 -15.67 36.59
N SER A 339 12.38 -15.30 35.31
CA SER A 339 11.87 -16.17 34.24
C SER A 339 12.81 -17.34 33.89
N GLY A 340 14.10 -17.23 34.21
CA GLY A 340 15.15 -18.17 33.77
C GLY A 340 15.50 -18.07 32.28
N LEU A 341 14.88 -17.14 31.55
CA LEU A 341 15.20 -16.86 30.15
C LEU A 341 16.42 -15.93 30.05
N ALA A 342 17.16 -16.03 28.94
CA ALA A 342 18.26 -15.13 28.62
C ALA A 342 17.72 -13.75 28.19
N VAL A 343 17.25 -12.97 29.16
CA VAL A 343 16.72 -11.61 28.96
C VAL A 343 17.74 -10.58 29.42
N ILE A 344 18.08 -9.66 28.52
CA ILE A 344 18.96 -8.52 28.76
C ILE A 344 18.08 -7.30 29.05
N GLY A 345 18.06 -6.85 30.30
CA GLY A 345 17.38 -5.62 30.69
C GLY A 345 18.12 -4.37 30.19
N ALA A 346 17.36 -3.38 29.72
CA ALA A 346 17.88 -2.08 29.32
C ALA A 346 17.17 -0.92 30.02
N ASP A 347 17.91 0.15 30.29
CA ASP A 347 17.45 1.26 31.13
C ASP A 347 16.84 2.40 30.34
N ASP A 348 17.36 2.67 29.15
CA ASP A 348 16.85 3.67 28.23
C ASP A 348 16.96 3.20 26.76
N MET A 349 16.58 4.06 25.82
CA MET A 349 16.58 3.73 24.39
C MET A 349 18.00 3.50 23.85
N ALA A 350 18.97 4.31 24.28
CA ALA A 350 20.36 4.23 23.83
C ALA A 350 21.00 2.91 24.29
N ASP A 351 20.82 2.60 25.57
CA ASP A 351 21.27 1.34 26.17
C ASP A 351 20.59 0.13 25.52
N ALA A 352 19.27 0.20 25.27
CA ALA A 352 18.53 -0.87 24.61
C ALA A 352 19.01 -1.15 23.19
N ALA A 353 19.24 -0.10 22.40
CA ALA A 353 19.78 -0.23 21.04
C ALA A 353 21.19 -0.81 21.06
N ALA A 354 22.10 -0.27 21.88
CA ALA A 354 23.46 -0.76 22.01
C ALA A 354 23.51 -2.24 22.41
N LYS A 355 22.71 -2.65 23.40
CA LYS A 355 22.60 -4.05 23.85
C LYS A 355 22.00 -4.95 22.77
N ALA A 356 20.98 -4.51 22.03
CA ALA A 356 20.39 -5.29 20.94
C ALA A 356 21.40 -5.54 19.81
N VAL A 357 22.17 -4.51 19.44
CA VAL A 357 23.23 -4.63 18.44
C VAL A 357 24.34 -5.56 18.92
N ALA A 358 24.78 -5.43 20.17
CA ALA A 358 25.79 -6.31 20.75
C ALA A 358 25.32 -7.78 20.81
N ALA A 359 24.07 -8.01 21.23
CA ALA A 359 23.46 -9.33 21.30
C ALA A 359 23.37 -9.98 19.90
N ALA A 360 22.98 -9.21 18.88
CA ALA A 360 22.88 -9.69 17.51
C ALA A 360 24.25 -10.04 16.88
N ARG A 361 25.33 -9.37 17.28
CA ARG A 361 26.69 -9.68 16.81
C ARG A 361 27.29 -10.92 17.47
N GLY A 362 26.84 -11.25 18.68
CA GLY A 362 27.32 -12.40 19.45
C GLY A 362 26.58 -13.71 19.18
N HIS A 363 25.53 -13.69 18.34
CA HIS A 363 24.63 -14.79 18.02
C HIS A 363 24.61 -15.05 16.51
#